data_AF-A0A653K0J4-F1
#
_entry.id   AF-A0A653K0J4-F1
#
_cell.length_a   1.000
_cell.length_b   1.000
_cell.length_c   1.000
_cell.angle_alpha   90.00
_cell.angle_beta   90.00
_cell.angle_gamma   90.00
#
_symmetry.space_group_name_H-M   'P 1'
#
loop_
_entity.id
_entity.type
_entity.pdbx_description
1 polymer ?
#
loop_
_entity_poly.entity_id
_entity_poly.type
_entity_poly.pdbx_seq_one_letter_code
_entity_poly.pdbx_strand_id
1 'polypeptide(L)'
;MSLYVQIAEKIYKKLKENKEFSTDNLENLNTLIVEIRQEIKNSKLKLLYNFIDFEECLNNVNSECKNHLDISLIPIIKHEGEFILWLASFIQKITTDGKRKLPPIRKDIPPEFKYTLPKEKKKIQPFQPQYSESGELINSYFKSDEFIEALNKNP
;
A
#
# COMPACT_ATOMS: atom_id res chain seq x y z
N MET A 1 3.65 10.22 19.81
CA MET A 1 3.14 9.00 19.14
C MET A 1 1.87 9.35 18.39
N SER A 2 1.71 8.83 17.17
CA SER A 2 0.51 9.04 16.35
C SER A 2 -0.73 8.47 17.07
N LEU A 3 -1.87 9.17 17.01
CA LEU A 3 -3.15 8.74 17.59
C LEU A 3 -3.51 7.29 17.21
N TYR A 4 -3.27 6.93 15.94
CA TYR A 4 -3.59 5.60 15.41
C TYR A 4 -2.73 4.49 16.02
N VAL A 5 -1.47 4.77 16.37
CA VAL A 5 -0.57 3.80 17.01
C VAL A 5 -1.02 3.52 18.44
N GLN A 6 -1.43 4.55 19.18
CA GLN A 6 -1.94 4.38 20.54
C GLN A 6 -3.23 3.55 20.57
N ILE A 7 -4.11 3.74 19.58
CA ILE A 7 -5.33 2.93 19.43
C ILE A 7 -4.95 1.48 19.09
N ALA A 8 -4.03 1.29 18.15
CA ALA A 8 -3.56 -0.04 17.75
C ALA A 8 -2.92 -0.82 18.92
N GLU A 9 -2.09 -0.17 19.75
CA GLU A 9 -1.50 -0.79 20.94
C GLU A 9 -2.54 -1.25 21.96
N LYS A 10 -3.59 -0.46 22.19
CA LYS A 10 -4.69 -0.83 23.09
C LYS A 10 -5.45 -2.05 22.58
N ILE A 11 -5.79 -2.04 21.29
CA ILE A 11 -6.50 -3.14 20.64
C ILE A 11 -5.62 -4.41 20.68
N TYR A 12 -4.32 -4.28 20.39
CA TYR A 12 -3.39 -5.40 20.45
C TYR A 12 -3.32 -6.02 21.85
N LYS A 13 -3.25 -5.20 22.91
CA LYS A 13 -3.24 -5.70 24.30
C LYS A 13 -4.51 -6.50 24.63
N LYS A 14 -5.68 -5.98 24.27
CA LYS A 14 -6.96 -6.69 24.45
C LYS A 14 -6.99 -8.02 23.71
N LEU A 15 -6.56 -8.02 22.46
CA LEU A 15 -6.52 -9.23 21.63
C LEU A 15 -5.56 -10.29 22.19
N LYS A 16 -4.42 -9.86 22.74
CA LYS A 16 -3.44 -10.74 23.39
C LYS A 16 -3.98 -11.36 24.68
N GLU A 17 -4.78 -10.61 25.44
CA GLU A 17 -5.44 -11.06 26.66
C GLU A 17 -6.57 -12.06 26.37
N ASN A 18 -7.38 -11.80 25.34
CA ASN A 18 -8.54 -12.63 25.02
C ASN A 18 -8.21 -13.92 24.25
N LYS A 19 -7.03 -14.05 23.63
CA LYS A 19 -6.62 -15.21 22.79
C LYS A 19 -7.65 -15.61 21.70
N GLU A 20 -8.50 -14.68 21.27
CA GLU A 20 -9.61 -14.90 20.34
C GLU A 20 -9.21 -14.78 18.86
N PHE A 21 -8.09 -15.38 18.47
CA PHE A 21 -7.78 -15.53 17.05
C PHE A 21 -8.14 -16.94 16.60
N SER A 22 -9.23 -17.00 15.83
CA SER A 22 -9.67 -18.18 15.12
C SER A 22 -8.68 -18.55 14.02
N THR A 23 -8.81 -19.76 13.49
CA THR A 23 -8.04 -20.18 12.30
C THR A 23 -8.55 -19.51 11.03
N ASP A 24 -9.77 -18.98 11.07
CA ASP A 24 -10.38 -18.25 9.95
C ASP A 24 -10.01 -16.75 9.96
N ASN A 25 -9.44 -16.29 8.85
CA ASN A 25 -9.05 -14.90 8.67
C ASN A 25 -10.27 -13.96 8.61
N LEU A 26 -11.41 -14.41 8.08
CA LEU A 26 -12.61 -13.59 7.97
C LEU A 26 -13.19 -13.27 9.35
N GLU A 27 -13.32 -14.30 10.19
CA GLU A 27 -13.78 -14.18 11.58
C GLU A 27 -12.86 -13.22 12.37
N ASN A 28 -11.54 -13.37 12.20
CA ASN A 28 -10.55 -12.51 12.85
C ASN A 28 -10.70 -11.02 12.45
N LEU A 29 -11.00 -10.74 11.18
CA LEU A 29 -11.23 -9.37 10.69
C LEU A 29 -12.52 -8.77 11.24
N ASN A 30 -13.59 -9.57 11.33
CA ASN A 30 -14.84 -9.15 11.95
C ASN A 30 -14.63 -8.76 13.41
N THR A 31 -13.93 -9.59 14.18
CA THR A 31 -13.55 -9.30 15.57
C THR A 31 -12.72 -8.02 15.67
N LEU A 32 -11.74 -7.84 14.78
CA LEU A 32 -10.93 -6.62 14.72
C LEU A 32 -11.79 -5.36 14.49
N ILE A 33 -12.77 -5.40 13.58
CA ILE A 33 -13.65 -4.25 13.34
C ILE A 33 -14.51 -3.94 14.56
N VAL A 34 -15.00 -4.97 15.27
CA VAL A 34 -15.76 -4.77 16.51
C VAL A 34 -14.90 -4.07 17.56
N GLU A 35 -13.69 -4.54 17.81
CA GLU A 35 -12.75 -3.91 18.75
C GLU A 35 -12.40 -2.47 18.34
N ILE A 36 -12.12 -2.24 17.05
CA ILE A 36 -11.87 -0.90 16.52
C ILE A 36 -13.07 0.00 16.78
N ARG A 37 -14.31 -0.46 16.50
CA ARG A 37 -15.53 0.31 16.75
C ARG A 37 -15.69 0.68 18.22
N GLN A 38 -15.37 -0.22 19.14
CA GLN A 38 -15.43 0.06 20.57
C GLN A 38 -14.40 1.11 20.99
N GLU A 39 -13.16 1.01 20.51
CA GLU A 39 -12.11 1.98 20.84
C GLU A 39 -12.35 3.37 20.23
N ILE A 40 -12.80 3.45 18.97
CA ILE A 40 -13.03 4.74 18.31
C ILE A 40 -14.29 5.44 18.82
N LYS A 41 -15.25 4.74 19.44
CA LYS A 41 -16.53 5.31 19.93
C LYS A 41 -16.32 6.50 20.87
N ASN A 42 -15.24 6.48 21.64
CA ASN A 42 -14.87 7.53 22.59
C ASN A 42 -13.98 8.62 21.97
N SER A 43 -13.65 8.51 20.68
CA SER A 43 -12.75 9.41 19.96
C SER A 43 -13.50 10.28 18.95
N LYS A 44 -12.79 11.25 18.36
CA LYS A 44 -13.33 12.09 17.27
C LYS A 44 -13.33 11.37 15.91
N LEU A 45 -12.71 10.19 15.82
CA LEU A 45 -12.60 9.41 14.59
C LEU A 45 -13.94 8.78 14.24
N LYS A 46 -14.27 8.80 12.95
CA LYS A 46 -15.42 8.09 12.39
C LYS A 46 -14.93 7.08 11.37
N LEU A 47 -15.58 5.91 11.30
CA LEU A 47 -15.34 4.98 10.20
C LEU A 47 -15.79 5.63 8.89
N LEU A 48 -15.00 5.43 7.84
CA LEU A 48 -15.35 5.85 6.47
C LEU A 48 -16.59 5.12 5.97
N TYR A 49 -16.76 3.87 6.39
CA TYR A 49 -17.82 2.97 5.97
C TYR A 49 -18.56 2.44 7.20
N ASN A 50 -19.89 2.57 7.20
CA ASN A 50 -20.72 2.06 8.29
C ASN A 50 -20.73 0.53 8.31
N PHE A 51 -20.55 -0.09 7.15
CA PHE A 51 -20.51 -1.54 6.95
C PHE A 51 -19.34 -1.87 6.04
N ILE A 52 -18.62 -2.94 6.37
CA ILE A 52 -17.51 -3.47 5.57
C ILE A 52 -17.88 -4.93 5.32
N ASP A 53 -18.07 -5.29 4.06
CA ASP A 53 -18.26 -6.68 3.65
C ASP A 53 -16.90 -7.29 3.32
N PHE A 54 -16.37 -8.09 4.26
CA PHE A 54 -15.05 -8.72 4.09
C PHE A 54 -15.07 -9.88 3.09
N GLU A 55 -16.22 -10.55 2.89
CA GLU A 55 -16.36 -11.60 1.87
C GLU A 55 -16.17 -11.01 0.48
N GLU A 56 -16.84 -9.89 0.20
CA GLU A 56 -16.71 -9.20 -1.08
C GLU A 56 -15.29 -8.62 -1.27
N CYS A 57 -14.69 -8.06 -0.20
CA CYS A 57 -13.34 -7.52 -0.24
C CYS A 57 -12.26 -8.59 -0.50
N LEU A 58 -12.47 -9.84 -0.07
CA LEU A 58 -11.54 -10.95 -0.30
C LEU A 58 -11.78 -11.64 -1.65
N ASN A 59 -13.03 -11.78 -2.08
CA ASN A 59 -13.40 -12.54 -3.27
C ASN A 59 -13.31 -11.71 -4.57
N ASN A 60 -13.52 -10.40 -4.51
CA ASN A 60 -13.59 -9.53 -5.69
C ASN A 60 -12.49 -8.46 -5.71
N VAL A 61 -11.25 -8.89 -6.01
CA VAL A 61 -10.08 -8.00 -6.17
C VAL A 61 -10.27 -6.96 -7.29
N ASN A 62 -11.12 -7.26 -8.28
CA ASN A 62 -11.28 -6.47 -9.52
C ASN A 62 -12.53 -5.57 -9.55
N SER A 63 -13.49 -5.79 -8.66
CA SER A 63 -14.62 -4.88 -8.52
C SER A 63 -14.11 -3.62 -7.83
N GLU A 64 -14.67 -2.46 -8.17
CA GLU A 64 -14.41 -1.19 -7.50
C GLU A 64 -14.82 -1.25 -6.01
N CYS A 65 -14.14 -2.06 -5.19
CA CYS A 65 -14.17 -1.92 -3.76
C CYS A 65 -13.73 -0.48 -3.52
N LYS A 66 -14.67 0.38 -3.10
CA LYS A 66 -14.38 1.77 -2.71
C LYS A 66 -13.28 1.85 -1.64
N ASN A 67 -12.90 0.70 -1.11
CA ASN A 67 -11.92 0.45 -0.08
C ASN A 67 -10.88 -0.50 -0.70
N HIS A 68 -9.83 0.04 -1.34
CA HIS A 68 -8.66 -0.76 -1.74
C HIS A 68 -7.90 -1.15 -0.46
N LEU A 69 -8.47 -2.08 0.30
CA LEU A 69 -7.90 -2.64 1.52
C LEU A 69 -7.14 -3.89 1.11
N ASP A 70 -5.81 -3.78 1.03
CA ASP A 70 -4.95 -4.94 0.86
C ASP A 70 -4.94 -5.74 2.17
N ILE A 71 -5.86 -6.70 2.27
CA ILE A 71 -6.05 -7.60 3.41
C ILE A 71 -5.16 -8.87 3.25
N SER A 72 -4.54 -9.06 2.09
CA SER A 72 -3.62 -10.17 1.80
C SER A 72 -2.35 -10.19 2.65
N LEU A 73 -2.05 -9.10 3.37
CA LEU A 73 -0.83 -8.93 4.17
C LEU A 73 -1.13 -8.83 5.67
N ILE A 74 -2.08 -9.59 6.21
CA ILE A 74 -2.30 -9.64 7.67
C ILE A 74 -1.08 -10.28 8.34
N PRO A 75 -0.35 -9.56 9.20
CA PRO A 75 0.81 -10.11 9.90
C PRO A 75 0.38 -11.05 11.03
N ILE A 76 1.29 -11.96 11.41
CA ILE A 76 1.09 -12.86 12.54
C ILE A 76 1.14 -12.03 13.84
N ILE A 77 0.09 -12.14 14.67
CA ILE A 77 -0.06 -11.39 15.95
C ILE A 77 1.11 -11.60 16.93
N LYS A 78 1.86 -12.70 16.78
CA LYS A 78 3.09 -12.97 17.56
C LYS A 78 4.14 -11.87 17.38
N HIS A 79 4.20 -11.26 16.20
CA HIS A 79 5.11 -10.14 15.90
C HIS A 79 4.44 -8.82 16.29
N GLU A 80 4.56 -8.47 17.56
CA GLU A 80 3.90 -7.29 18.17
C GLU A 80 4.12 -5.99 17.38
N GLY A 81 5.37 -5.68 17.04
CA GLY A 81 5.69 -4.44 16.32
C GLY A 81 5.08 -4.36 14.92
N GLU A 82 5.19 -5.43 14.13
CA GLU A 82 4.64 -5.50 12.77
C GLU A 82 3.12 -5.42 12.79
N PHE A 83 2.49 -6.16 13.72
CA PHE A 83 1.05 -6.16 13.87
C PHE A 83 0.50 -4.80 14.29
N ILE A 84 1.13 -4.12 15.25
CA ILE A 84 0.71 -2.79 15.69
C ILE A 84 0.85 -1.77 14.55
N LEU A 85 1.95 -1.81 13.78
CA LEU A 85 2.16 -0.90 12.66
C LEU A 85 1.16 -1.13 11.52
N TRP A 86 0.92 -2.40 11.19
CA TRP A 86 -0.09 -2.78 10.22
C TRP A 86 -1.48 -2.32 10.68
N LEU A 87 -1.83 -2.58 11.93
CA LEU A 87 -3.12 -2.20 12.51
C LEU A 87 -3.30 -0.67 12.56
N ALA A 88 -2.25 0.07 12.92
CA ALA A 88 -2.29 1.54 12.90
C ALA A 88 -2.55 2.07 11.49
N SER A 89 -1.89 1.50 10.48
CA SER A 89 -2.09 1.84 9.08
C SER A 89 -3.48 1.46 8.59
N PHE A 90 -3.98 0.29 9.03
CA PHE A 90 -5.33 -0.20 8.73
C PHE A 90 -6.39 0.74 9.30
N ILE A 91 -6.29 1.08 10.59
CA ILE A 91 -7.19 2.03 11.26
C ILE A 91 -7.16 3.38 10.55
N GLN A 92 -5.98 3.88 10.19
CA GLN A 92 -5.85 5.14 9.44
C GLN A 92 -6.53 5.08 8.07
N LYS A 93 -6.49 3.94 7.37
CA LYS A 93 -7.16 3.75 6.07
C LYS A 93 -8.68 3.65 6.19
N ILE A 94 -9.21 3.05 7.26
CA ILE A 94 -10.67 2.86 7.44
C ILE A 94 -11.34 3.97 8.23
N THR A 95 -10.59 4.87 8.87
CA THR A 95 -11.12 5.98 9.67
C THR A 95 -10.81 7.34 9.05
N THR A 96 -11.65 8.31 9.35
CA THR A 96 -11.44 9.72 9.04
C THR A 96 -11.69 10.56 10.29
N ASP A 97 -10.92 11.64 10.46
CA ASP A 97 -11.07 12.60 11.56
C ASP A 97 -12.31 13.51 11.39
N GLY A 98 -13.32 13.06 10.63
CA GLY A 98 -14.53 13.81 10.30
C GLY A 98 -14.32 15.03 9.38
N LYS A 99 -13.10 15.55 9.28
CA LYS A 99 -12.68 16.55 8.30
C LYS A 99 -12.31 15.83 7.02
N ARG A 100 -13.26 15.70 6.08
CA ARG A 100 -12.94 15.33 4.70
C ARG A 100 -11.88 16.33 4.23
N LYS A 101 -10.68 15.85 3.83
CA LYS A 101 -9.72 16.70 3.13
C LYS A 101 -10.49 17.24 1.93
N LEU A 102 -10.77 18.54 1.93
CA LEU A 102 -11.41 19.16 0.79
C LEU A 102 -10.53 18.87 -0.42
N PRO A 103 -11.09 18.45 -1.56
CA PRO A 103 -10.29 18.33 -2.76
C PRO A 103 -9.58 19.68 -2.99
N PRO A 104 -8.33 19.68 -3.47
CA PRO A 104 -7.64 20.92 -3.79
C PRO A 104 -8.57 21.79 -4.64
N ILE A 105 -8.80 23.03 -4.20
CA ILE A 105 -9.70 23.97 -4.88
C ILE A 105 -9.03 24.35 -6.20
N ARG A 106 -9.25 23.55 -7.25
CA ARG A 106 -8.68 23.80 -8.59
C ARG A 106 -9.46 24.85 -9.38
N LYS A 107 -10.71 25.14 -8.96
CA LYS A 107 -11.63 26.03 -9.69
C LYS A 107 -11.31 27.50 -9.48
N ASP A 108 -10.86 27.88 -8.28
CA ASP A 108 -10.60 29.29 -7.90
C ASP A 108 -9.12 29.68 -8.00
N ILE A 109 -8.27 28.83 -8.57
CA ILE A 109 -6.87 29.19 -8.83
C ILE A 109 -6.89 30.25 -9.95
N PRO A 110 -6.42 31.49 -9.71
CA PRO A 110 -6.32 32.50 -10.75
C PRO A 110 -5.44 31.96 -11.89
N PRO A 111 -5.74 32.31 -13.16
CA PRO A 111 -4.98 31.81 -14.31
C PRO A 111 -3.47 32.05 -14.20
N GLU A 112 -3.05 33.09 -13.48
CA GLU A 112 -1.64 33.44 -13.21
C GLU A 112 -0.90 32.41 -12.33
N PHE A 113 -1.62 31.67 -11.48
CA PHE A 113 -1.06 30.63 -10.60
C PHE A 113 -1.27 29.21 -11.13
N LYS A 114 -1.91 29.07 -12.29
CA LYS A 114 -1.99 27.77 -12.97
C LYS A 114 -0.62 27.53 -13.59
N TYR A 115 0.08 26.49 -13.13
CA TYR A 115 1.21 25.91 -13.85
C TYR A 115 0.69 25.32 -15.18
N THR A 116 0.42 26.18 -16.16
CA THR A 116 0.40 25.76 -17.55
C THR A 116 1.84 25.47 -17.90
N LEU A 117 2.26 24.21 -17.73
CA LEU A 117 3.30 23.67 -18.60
C LEU A 117 2.88 24.06 -20.02
N PRO A 118 3.67 24.86 -20.76
CA PRO A 118 3.37 25.12 -22.15
C PRO A 118 3.14 23.77 -22.80
N LYS A 119 1.95 23.55 -23.36
CA LYS A 119 1.69 22.44 -24.28
C LYS A 119 2.45 22.66 -25.60
N GLU A 120 3.68 23.18 -25.54
CA GLU A 120 4.65 22.78 -26.52
C GLU A 120 4.87 21.29 -26.25
N LYS A 121 4.32 20.47 -27.13
CA LYS A 121 4.88 19.16 -27.40
C LYS A 121 6.30 19.40 -27.93
N LYS A 122 7.24 19.83 -27.08
CA LYS A 122 8.62 19.45 -27.29
C LYS A 122 8.54 17.94 -27.27
N LYS A 123 8.71 17.34 -28.46
CA LYS A 123 9.00 15.93 -28.58
C LYS A 123 10.29 15.74 -27.78
N ILE A 124 10.15 15.51 -26.48
CA ILE A 124 11.23 14.94 -25.70
C ILE A 124 11.31 13.55 -26.29
N GLN A 125 12.20 13.39 -27.27
CA GLN A 125 12.65 12.06 -27.63
C GLN A 125 13.05 11.41 -26.31
N PRO A 126 12.56 10.20 -26.02
CA PRO A 126 13.01 9.50 -24.82
C PRO A 126 14.53 9.58 -24.82
N PHE A 127 15.10 10.18 -23.77
CA PHE A 127 16.53 10.20 -23.57
C PHE A 127 16.98 8.75 -23.61
N GLN A 128 17.55 8.33 -24.74
CA GLN A 128 18.21 7.05 -24.78
C GLN A 128 19.40 7.21 -23.86
N PRO A 129 19.50 6.42 -22.78
CA PRO A 129 20.72 6.42 -21.99
C PRO A 129 21.84 6.14 -22.98
N GLN A 130 22.87 7.00 -23.01
CA GLN A 130 24.13 6.63 -23.63
C GLN A 130 24.65 5.45 -22.82
N TYR A 131 24.32 4.24 -23.28
CA TYR A 131 24.99 3.04 -22.81
C TYR A 131 26.47 3.29 -23.03
N SER A 132 27.26 3.21 -21.96
CA SER A 132 28.71 3.23 -22.12
C SER A 132 29.11 2.11 -23.08
N GLU A 133 30.22 2.30 -23.80
CA GLU A 133 30.82 1.33 -24.74
C GLU A 133 30.90 -0.12 -24.19
N SER A 134 30.76 -0.27 -22.87
CA SER A 134 30.51 -1.52 -22.14
C SER A 134 29.43 -2.42 -22.75
N GLY A 135 28.31 -1.87 -23.24
CA GLY A 135 27.23 -2.67 -23.83
C GLY A 135 27.64 -3.31 -25.15
N GLU A 136 28.41 -2.60 -25.97
CA GLU A 136 28.95 -3.11 -27.22
C GLU A 136 30.07 -4.12 -26.96
N LEU A 137 30.88 -3.88 -25.93
CA LEU A 137 31.93 -4.80 -25.48
C LEU A 137 31.39 -6.17 -25.06
N ILE A 138 30.26 -6.17 -24.33
CA ILE A 138 29.56 -7.41 -23.93
C ILE A 138 29.09 -8.16 -25.18
N ASN A 139 28.48 -7.45 -26.13
CA ASN A 139 27.99 -8.05 -27.38
C ASN A 139 29.14 -8.55 -28.28
N SER A 140 30.29 -7.89 -28.31
CA SER A 140 31.46 -8.34 -29.05
C SER A 140 32.12 -9.56 -28.42
N TYR A 141 32.16 -9.63 -27.09
CA TYR A 141 32.72 -10.78 -26.37
C TYR A 141 31.93 -12.06 -26.64
N PHE A 142 30.59 -12.02 -26.59
CA PHE A 142 29.77 -13.19 -26.89
C PHE A 142 29.82 -13.65 -28.36
N LYS A 143 30.37 -12.82 -29.24
CA LYS A 143 30.56 -13.12 -30.67
C LYS A 143 32.02 -13.45 -31.01
N SER A 144 32.94 -13.36 -30.05
CA SER A 144 34.34 -13.65 -30.31
C SER A 144 34.57 -15.14 -30.43
N ASP A 145 35.58 -15.51 -31.23
CA ASP A 145 35.98 -16.90 -31.40
C ASP A 145 36.43 -17.53 -30.07
N GLU A 146 36.99 -16.73 -29.16
CA GLU A 146 37.43 -17.16 -27.83
C GLU A 146 36.26 -17.67 -26.97
N PHE A 147 35.09 -17.01 -27.03
CA PHE A 147 33.89 -17.46 -26.32
C PHE A 147 33.28 -18.72 -26.96
N ILE A 148 33.26 -18.79 -28.29
CA ILE A 148 32.74 -19.96 -29.02
C ILE A 148 33.66 -21.18 -28.83
N GLU A 149 34.97 -20.99 -28.81
CA GLU A 149 35.93 -22.05 -28.50
C GLU A 149 35.78 -22.54 -27.05
N ALA A 150 35.52 -21.65 -26.09
CA ALA A 150 35.25 -22.04 -24.70
C ALA A 150 33.96 -22.87 -24.54
N LEU A 151 32.92 -22.58 -25.34
CA LEU A 151 31.71 -23.42 -25.40
C LEU A 151 32.02 -24.80 -26.02
N ASN A 152 32.84 -24.83 -27.06
CA ASN A 152 33.19 -26.07 -27.77
C ASN A 152 34.27 -26.92 -27.07
N LYS A 153 35.02 -26.35 -26.12
CA LYS A 153 36.03 -27.04 -25.30
C LYS A 153 35.47 -27.72 -24.05
N ASN A 154 34.16 -27.63 -23.78
CA ASN A 154 33.50 -28.42 -22.74
C ASN A 154 32.77 -29.62 -23.38
N PRO A 155 33.41 -30.79 -23.50
CA PRO A 155 32.73 -32.08 -23.55
C PRO A 155 32.21 -32.51 -22.16
#